data_AF-A0A5C5ZQC8-F1
#
_entry.id   AF-A0A5C5ZQC8-F1
#
_cell.length_a   1.000
_cell.length_b   1.000
_cell.length_c   1.000
_cell.angle_alpha   90.00
_cell.angle_beta   90.00
_cell.angle_gamma   90.00
#
_symmetry.space_group_name_H-M   'P 1'
#
loop_
_entity.id
_entity.type
_entity.pdbx_description
1 polymer ?
#
loop_
_entity_poly.entity_id
_entity_poly.type
_entity_poly.pdbx_seq_one_letter_code
_entity_poly.pdbx_strand_id
1 'polypeptide(L)'
;MSDSIVSISAAVPGTDAERLTLEQVRRAADVVIRCISLPKRLRDEQYEAECDRINYHQRRNAEASRSHRKKRIAQYHALGIDPETIKNVEPKSP
;
A
#
# COMPACT_ATOMS: atom_id res chain seq x y z
N MET A 1 16.76 33.10 -10.96
CA MET A 1 15.59 32.23 -10.77
C MET A 1 16.15 30.85 -10.48
N SER A 2 16.16 30.48 -9.20
CA SER A 2 16.87 29.31 -8.70
C SER A 2 15.95 28.10 -8.73
N ASP A 3 16.41 27.04 -9.39
CA ASP A 3 15.77 25.72 -9.37
C ASP A 3 15.87 25.11 -7.97
N SER A 4 14.74 25.08 -7.26
CA SER A 4 14.60 24.31 -6.02
C SER A 4 14.34 22.85 -6.37
N ILE A 5 15.42 22.07 -6.49
CA ILE A 5 15.36 20.61 -6.38
C ILE A 5 14.89 20.30 -4.96
N VAL A 6 13.67 19.78 -4.84
CA VAL A 6 13.13 19.25 -3.59
C VAL A 6 14.01 18.08 -3.16
N SER A 7 14.78 18.32 -2.11
CA SER A 7 15.60 17.35 -1.42
C SER A 7 14.71 16.26 -0.83
N ILE A 8 14.69 15.07 -1.43
CA ILE A 8 14.07 13.87 -0.86
C ILE A 8 15.03 13.34 0.21
N SER A 9 14.91 13.91 1.40
CA SER A 9 15.62 13.48 2.60
C SER A 9 14.96 12.21 3.17
N ALA A 10 15.76 11.14 3.22
CA ALA A 10 15.66 9.95 4.07
C ALA A 10 14.25 9.34 4.28
N ALA A 11 13.98 8.24 3.57
CA ALA A 11 12.81 7.40 3.77
C ALA A 11 12.78 6.79 5.19
N VAL A 12 11.84 7.25 6.00
CA VAL A 12 11.34 6.51 7.18
C VAL A 12 10.71 5.21 6.66
N PRO A 13 10.97 4.04 7.28
CA PRO A 13 10.39 2.78 6.83
C PRO A 13 8.87 2.80 7.05
N GLY A 14 8.14 3.19 6.00
CA GLY A 14 6.70 3.30 6.02
C GLY A 14 6.03 1.95 6.21
N THR A 15 4.99 1.94 7.04
CA THR A 15 4.13 0.77 7.30
C THR A 15 3.52 0.27 5.98
N ASP A 16 3.06 -0.99 5.91
CA ASP A 16 2.43 -1.54 4.68
C ASP A 16 1.23 -0.71 4.17
N ALA A 17 0.64 0.14 5.02
CA ALA A 17 -0.43 1.06 4.64
C ALA A 17 0.07 2.31 3.87
N GLU A 18 1.38 2.60 3.94
CA GLU A 18 2.01 3.78 3.34
C GLU A 18 2.64 3.47 1.97
N ARG A 19 2.76 2.19 1.61
CA ARG A 19 3.32 1.74 0.33
C ARG A 19 2.20 1.38 -0.64
N LEU A 20 2.18 2.01 -1.82
CA LEU A 20 1.28 1.61 -2.90
C LEU A 20 1.68 0.24 -3.45
N THR A 21 0.68 -0.60 -3.74
CA THR A 21 0.92 -1.85 -4.46
C THR A 21 1.16 -1.56 -5.94
N LEU A 22 1.89 -2.45 -6.63
CA LEU A 22 2.11 -2.32 -8.09
C LEU A 22 0.80 -2.25 -8.86
N GLU A 23 -0.24 -2.96 -8.43
CA GLU A 23 -1.55 -2.92 -9.05
C GLU A 23 -2.24 -1.56 -8.88
N GLN A 24 -2.05 -0.89 -7.73
CA GLN A 24 -2.56 0.48 -7.52
C GLN A 24 -1.83 1.48 -8.42
N VAL A 25 -0.52 1.35 -8.54
CA VAL A 25 0.29 2.19 -9.45
C VAL A 25 -0.14 1.96 -10.91
N ARG A 26 -0.31 0.70 -11.32
CA ARG A 26 -0.80 0.35 -12.66
C ARG A 26 -2.16 0.97 -12.94
N ARG A 27 -3.12 0.83 -12.02
CA ARG A 27 -4.48 1.39 -12.18
C ARG A 27 -4.47 2.91 -12.30
N ALA A 28 -3.68 3.58 -11.48
CA ALA A 28 -3.51 5.02 -11.57
C ALA A 28 -2.93 5.43 -12.93
N ALA A 29 -1.89 4.74 -13.42
CA ALA A 29 -1.31 4.98 -14.74
C ALA A 29 -2.33 4.74 -15.87
N ASP A 30 -3.10 3.65 -15.79
CA ASP A 30 -4.14 3.33 -16.76
C ASP A 30 -5.22 4.43 -16.83
N VAL A 31 -5.63 5.00 -15.69
CA VAL A 31 -6.59 6.11 -15.63
C VAL A 31 -6.02 7.36 -16.32
N VAL A 32 -4.76 7.70 -16.05
CA VAL A 32 -4.09 8.85 -16.68
C VAL A 32 -4.06 8.70 -18.21
N ILE A 33 -3.65 7.53 -18.71
CA ILE A 33 -3.59 7.25 -20.15
C ILE A 33 -4.98 7.36 -20.79
N ARG A 34 -6.01 6.77 -20.17
CA ARG A 34 -7.39 6.84 -20.68
C ARG A 34 -7.95 8.26 -20.72
N CYS A 35 -7.52 9.11 -19.79
CA CYS A 35 -8.11 10.43 -19.59
C CYS A 35 -7.35 11.56 -20.28
N ILE A 36 -6.16 11.31 -20.86
CA ILE A 36 -5.25 12.37 -21.33
C ILE A 36 -5.89 13.34 -22.32
N SER A 37 -6.79 12.86 -23.18
CA SER A 37 -7.49 13.66 -24.19
C SER A 37 -8.83 14.23 -23.72
N LEU A 38 -9.32 13.87 -22.53
CA LEU A 38 -10.61 14.32 -22.04
C LEU A 38 -10.54 15.76 -21.52
N PRO A 39 -11.64 16.53 -21.57
CA PRO A 39 -11.76 17.81 -20.87
C PRO A 39 -11.52 17.67 -19.37
N LYS A 40 -10.97 18.71 -18.73
CA LYS A 40 -10.56 18.70 -17.31
C LYS A 40 -11.63 18.13 -16.37
N ARG A 41 -12.89 18.57 -16.50
CA ARG A 41 -14.00 18.12 -15.65
C ARG A 41 -14.15 16.59 -15.67
N LEU A 42 -14.07 15.98 -16.86
CA LEU A 42 -14.20 14.53 -17.00
C LEU A 42 -12.96 13.80 -16.49
N ARG A 43 -11.76 14.37 -16.65
CA ARG A 43 -10.55 13.78 -16.06
C ARG A 43 -10.63 13.73 -14.54
N ASP A 44 -10.97 14.87 -13.92
CA ASP A 44 -11.06 14.99 -12.47
C ASP A 44 -12.08 13.96 -11.92
N GLU A 45 -13.24 13.81 -12.58
CA GLU A 45 -14.25 12.81 -12.22
C GLU A 45 -13.70 11.36 -12.26
N GLN A 46 -12.94 11.01 -13.31
CA GLN A 46 -12.34 9.68 -13.41
C GLN A 46 -11.21 9.46 -12.40
N TYR A 47 -10.48 10.52 -12.04
CA TYR A 47 -9.38 10.46 -11.08
C TYR A 47 -9.93 10.22 -9.68
N GLU A 48 -10.92 11.00 -9.26
CA GLU A 48 -11.57 10.82 -7.96
C GLU A 48 -12.20 9.43 -7.83
N ALA A 49 -12.87 8.94 -8.88
CA ALA A 49 -13.47 7.62 -8.88
C ALA A 49 -12.44 6.48 -8.67
N GLU A 50 -11.23 6.59 -9.23
CA GLU A 50 -10.19 5.58 -8.99
C GLU A 50 -9.49 5.78 -7.65
N CYS A 51 -9.30 7.02 -7.19
CA CYS A 51 -8.83 7.31 -5.83
C CYS A 51 -9.72 6.65 -4.79
N ASP A 52 -11.04 6.82 -4.90
CA ASP A 52 -12.02 6.21 -3.99
C ASP A 52 -11.94 4.69 -4.00
N ARG A 53 -11.79 4.08 -5.19
CA ARG A 53 -11.65 2.64 -5.33
C ARG A 53 -10.37 2.13 -4.67
N ILE A 54 -9.23 2.78 -4.92
CA ILE A 54 -7.95 2.42 -4.31
C ILE A 54 -8.04 2.53 -2.79
N ASN A 55 -8.56 3.64 -2.28
CA ASN A 55 -8.73 3.89 -0.85
C ASN A 55 -9.64 2.85 -0.19
N TYR A 56 -10.76 2.51 -0.83
CA TYR A 56 -11.67 1.46 -0.36
C TYR A 56 -10.95 0.13 -0.16
N HIS A 57 -10.19 -0.32 -1.18
CA HIS A 57 -9.49 -1.59 -1.12
C HIS A 57 -8.31 -1.57 -0.15
N GLN A 58 -7.58 -0.46 -0.01
CA GLN A 58 -6.53 -0.31 1.00
C GLN A 58 -7.08 -0.48 2.41
N ARG A 59 -8.17 0.23 2.74
CA ARG A 59 -8.81 0.13 4.04
C ARG A 59 -9.28 -1.30 4.32
N ARG A 60 -9.99 -1.92 3.37
CA ARG A 60 -10.48 -3.30 3.51
C ARG A 60 -9.32 -4.29 3.67
N ASN A 61 -8.23 -4.12 2.93
CA ASN A 61 -7.07 -5.01 3.02
C ASN A 61 -6.35 -4.85 4.36
N ALA A 62 -6.26 -3.63 4.90
CA ALA A 62 -5.69 -3.38 6.22
C ALA A 62 -6.53 -4.07 7.32
N GLU A 63 -7.86 -3.95 7.27
CA GLU A 63 -8.79 -4.64 8.17
C GLU A 63 -8.65 -6.17 8.05
N ALA A 64 -8.65 -6.69 6.82
CA ALA A 64 -8.47 -8.12 6.56
C ALA A 64 -7.12 -8.64 7.08
N SER A 65 -6.04 -7.87 6.91
CA SER A 65 -4.69 -8.24 7.38
C SER A 65 -4.63 -8.36 8.90
N ARG A 66 -5.28 -7.44 9.63
CA ARG A 66 -5.40 -7.54 11.10
C ARG A 66 -6.18 -8.78 11.52
N SER A 67 -7.31 -9.05 10.86
CA SER A 67 -8.13 -10.24 11.13
C SER A 67 -7.38 -11.55 10.84
N HIS A 68 -6.71 -11.62 9.69
CA HIS A 68 -5.88 -12.76 9.31
C HIS A 68 -4.73 -12.98 10.29
N ARG A 69 -4.05 -11.92 10.72
CA ARG A 69 -2.98 -12.01 11.72
C ARG A 69 -3.51 -12.58 13.04
N LYS A 70 -4.63 -12.06 13.55
CA LYS A 70 -5.26 -12.56 14.78
C LYS A 70 -5.60 -14.05 14.67
N LYS A 71 -6.23 -14.46 13.56
CA LYS A 71 -6.59 -15.87 13.33
C LYS A 71 -5.36 -16.76 13.24
N ARG A 72 -4.31 -16.30 12.56
CA ARG A 72 -3.06 -17.05 12.40
C ARG A 72 -2.32 -17.23 13.73
N ILE A 73 -2.24 -16.19 14.56
CA ILE A 73 -1.67 -16.27 15.92
C ILE A 73 -2.42 -17.31 16.77
N ALA A 74 -3.75 -17.27 16.76
CA ALA A 74 -4.56 -18.25 17.48
C ALA A 74 -4.31 -19.70 16.99
N GLN A 75 -4.15 -19.90 15.69
CA GLN A 75 -3.81 -21.20 15.11
C GLN A 75 -2.43 -21.69 15.56
N TYR A 76 -1.43 -20.81 15.63
CA TYR A 76 -0.10 -21.17 16.13
C TYR A 76 -0.15 -21.60 17.60
N HIS A 77 -0.83 -20.85 18.46
CA HIS A 77 -0.97 -21.23 19.86
C HIS A 77 -1.70 -22.57 20.04
N ALA A 78 -2.71 -22.86 19.21
CA ALA A 78 -3.39 -24.16 19.22
C ALA A 78 -2.46 -25.34 18.84
N LEU A 79 -1.39 -25.07 18.09
CA LEU A 79 -0.35 -26.04 17.75
C LEU A 79 0.79 -26.08 18.78
N GLY A 80 0.70 -25.32 19.89
CA GLY A 80 1.76 -25.18 20.88
C GLY A 80 2.95 -24.34 20.41
N ILE A 81 2.79 -23.61 19.31
CA ILE A 81 3.80 -22.71 18.75
C ILE A 81 3.53 -21.30 19.27
N ASP A 82 4.52 -20.67 19.88
CA ASP A 82 4.46 -19.26 20.28
C ASP A 82 5.34 -18.40 19.35
N PRO A 83 4.74 -17.68 18.38
CA PRO A 83 5.48 -16.90 17.40
C PRO A 83 6.38 -15.82 18.02
N GLU A 84 6.05 -15.33 19.22
CA GLU A 84 6.79 -14.24 19.87
C GLU A 84 8.11 -14.73 20.51
N THR A 85 8.28 -16.04 20.68
CA THR A 85 9.48 -16.64 21.29
C THR A 85 10.36 -17.38 20.29
N ILE A 86 9.91 -17.53 19.03
CA ILE A 86 10.71 -18.10 17.96
C ILE A 86 11.89 -17.15 17.67
N LYS A 87 13.10 -17.69 17.59
CA LYS A 87 14.30 -16.93 17.20
C LYS A 87 14.05 -16.22 15.86
N ASN A 88 14.20 -14.90 15.85
CA ASN A 88 14.26 -14.15 14.61
C ASN A 88 15.52 -14.55 13.84
N VAL A 89 15.35 -14.87 12.55
CA VAL A 89 16.46 -14.99 11.61
C VAL A 89 16.63 -13.62 10.97
N GLU A 90 17.83 -13.03 11.09
CA GLU A 90 18.10 -11.77 10.41
C GLU A 90 18.00 -11.93 8.90
N PRO A 91 17.46 -10.95 8.18
CA PRO A 91 17.42 -10.99 6.73
C PRO A 91 18.85 -11.09 6.18
N LYS A 92 19.04 -11.99 5.21
CA LYS A 92 20.33 -12.16 4.54
C LYS A 92 20.70 -10.86 3.82
N SER A 93 21.82 -10.24 4.21
CA SER A 93 22.39 -9.11 3.47
C SER A 93 22.62 -9.50 2.00
N PRO A 94 22.32 -8.59 1.05
CA PRO A 94 22.49 -8.84 -0.38
C PRO A 94 23.94 -9.15 -0.77
#